data_AF-A0A963ELR7-F1
#
_entry.id   AF-A0A963ELR7-F1
#
_cell.length_a   1.000
_cell.length_b   1.000
_cell.length_c   1.000
_cell.angle_alpha   90.00
_cell.angle_beta   90.00
_cell.angle_gamma   90.00
#
_symmetry.space_group_name_H-M   'P 1'
#
loop_
_entity.id
_entity.type
_entity.pdbx_description
1 polymer ?
#
loop_
_entity_poly.entity_id
_entity_poly.type
_entity_poly.pdbx_seq_one_letter_code
_entity_poly.pdbx_strand_id
1 'polypeptide(L)'
;ICNNMLLAIHMIGTCEALQLGVDNGLDPKVLSDIMLASSGRNWSLELYNPWPGVMETVPASRDYAGGFAVNLMNKDLTLAMATALQSASRTPMGALAKNLYGVHGSQGNGSLDFSSIQRLFSDKPAQ
;
A
#
# COMPACT_ATOMS: atom_id res chain seq x y z
N ILE A 1 1.84 -12.32 -11.09
CA ILE A 1 2.63 -12.32 -9.84
C ILE A 1 3.61 -11.14 -9.75
N CYS A 2 4.52 -10.92 -10.71
CA CYS A 2 5.50 -9.82 -10.62
C CYS A 2 4.85 -8.43 -10.57
N ASN A 3 3.82 -8.20 -11.40
CA ASN A 3 3.02 -6.97 -11.38
C ASN A 3 2.43 -6.69 -9.99
N ASN A 4 1.75 -7.67 -9.40
CA ASN A 4 1.08 -7.47 -8.11
C ASN A 4 2.08 -7.34 -6.95
N MET A 5 3.26 -7.97 -7.06
CA MET A 5 4.36 -7.72 -6.13
C MET A 5 4.86 -6.27 -6.23
N LEU A 6 5.06 -5.74 -7.44
CA LEU A 6 5.46 -4.34 -7.64
C LEU A 6 4.35 -3.37 -7.18
N LEU A 7 3.09 -3.69 -7.45
CA LEU A 7 1.92 -2.96 -6.96
C LEU A 7 1.90 -2.86 -5.44
N ALA A 8 2.09 -3.98 -4.74
CA ALA A 8 2.17 -4.00 -3.30
C ALA A 8 3.31 -3.12 -2.76
N ILE A 9 4.49 -3.18 -3.39
CA ILE A 9 5.66 -2.39 -3.01
C ILE A 9 5.37 -0.89 -3.15
N HIS A 10 4.90 -0.43 -4.31
CA HIS A 10 4.69 1.00 -4.50
C HIS A 10 3.43 1.51 -3.78
N MET A 11 2.44 0.66 -3.50
CA MET A 11 1.32 1.03 -2.62
C MET A 11 1.81 1.28 -1.20
N ILE A 12 2.61 0.37 -0.64
CA ILE A 12 3.22 0.53 0.69
C ILE A 12 4.11 1.78 0.72
N GLY A 13 4.98 1.94 -0.28
CA GLY A 13 5.86 3.10 -0.42
C GLY A 13 5.09 4.42 -0.52
N THR A 14 3.93 4.41 -1.19
CA THR A 14 3.04 5.59 -1.25
C THR A 14 2.43 5.89 0.12
N CYS A 15 1.96 4.87 0.85
CA CYS A 15 1.37 5.04 2.17
C CYS A 15 2.36 5.60 3.19
N GLU A 16 3.58 5.05 3.25
CA GLU A 16 4.61 5.51 4.20
C GLU A 16 5.08 6.92 3.87
N ALA A 17 5.24 7.27 2.58
CA ALA A 17 5.66 8.60 2.16
C ALA A 17 4.59 9.66 2.45
N LEU A 18 3.32 9.34 2.19
CA LEU A 18 2.20 10.22 2.53
C LEU A 18 2.10 10.41 4.04
N GLN A 19 2.14 9.33 4.81
CA GLN A 19 2.08 9.42 6.27
C GLN A 19 3.25 10.23 6.83
N LEU A 20 4.48 10.00 6.36
CA LEU A 20 5.65 10.77 6.78
C LEU A 20 5.46 12.27 6.52
N GLY A 21 4.94 12.65 5.36
CA GLY A 21 4.68 14.05 5.05
C GLY A 21 3.58 14.66 5.93
N VAL A 22 2.47 13.96 6.14
CA VAL A 22 1.37 14.41 7.01
C VAL A 22 1.82 14.56 8.45
N ASP A 23 2.63 13.62 8.94
CA ASP A 23 3.25 13.69 10.26
C ASP A 23 4.14 14.93 10.46
N ASN A 24 4.62 15.51 9.36
CA ASN A 24 5.42 16.73 9.33
C ASN A 24 4.61 17.95 8.86
N GLY A 25 3.27 17.89 8.94
CA GLY A 25 2.38 19.02 8.73
C GLY A 25 2.04 19.31 7.27
N LEU A 26 2.34 18.41 6.34
CA LEU A 26 1.93 18.55 4.95
C LEU A 26 0.49 18.11 4.74
N ASP A 27 -0.23 18.82 3.88
CA ASP A 27 -1.53 18.37 3.39
C ASP A 27 -1.35 17.16 2.44
N PRO A 28 -2.08 16.05 2.64
CA PRO A 28 -1.91 14.82 1.86
C PRO A 28 -2.27 14.99 0.40
N LYS A 29 -3.20 15.89 0.05
CA LYS A 29 -3.56 16.17 -1.35
C LYS A 29 -2.45 16.95 -2.03
N VAL A 30 -1.95 18.01 -1.39
CA VAL A 30 -0.81 18.79 -1.91
C VAL A 30 0.43 17.91 -2.08
N LEU A 31 0.75 17.05 -1.10
CA LEU A 31 1.87 16.13 -1.19
C LEU A 31 1.68 15.10 -2.31
N SER A 32 0.46 14.58 -2.47
CA SER A 32 0.12 13.67 -3.58
C SER A 32 0.35 14.32 -4.94
N ASP A 33 -0.09 15.57 -5.12
CA ASP A 33 0.08 16.33 -6.37
C ASP A 33 1.57 16.57 -6.68
N ILE A 34 2.38 16.90 -5.67
CA ILE A 34 3.84 17.05 -5.80
C ILE A 34 4.49 15.74 -6.26
N MET A 35 4.18 14.63 -5.59
CA MET A 35 4.77 13.33 -5.95
C MET A 35 4.31 12.85 -7.33
N LEU A 36 3.05 13.11 -7.70
CA LEU A 36 2.50 12.80 -9.01
C LEU A 36 3.18 13.58 -10.14
N ALA A 37 3.61 14.82 -9.89
CA ALA A 37 4.37 15.64 -10.84
C ALA A 37 5.90 15.36 -10.84
N SER A 38 6.37 14.43 -10.00
CA SER A 38 7.79 14.19 -9.74
C SER A 38 8.20 12.75 -10.04
N SER A 39 9.46 12.40 -9.76
CA SER A 39 10.00 11.04 -9.93
C SER A 39 9.37 9.98 -9.02
N GLY A 40 8.65 10.39 -7.97
CA GLY A 40 7.89 9.50 -7.08
C GLY A 40 6.58 8.98 -7.69
N ARG A 41 6.18 9.47 -8.87
CA ARG A 41 4.95 9.07 -9.55
C ARG A 41 4.86 7.55 -9.72
N ASN A 42 3.70 7.01 -9.39
CA ASN A 42 3.37 5.61 -9.58
C ASN A 42 1.84 5.44 -9.72
N TRP A 43 1.40 4.24 -10.09
CA TRP A 43 -0.02 3.95 -10.33
C TRP A 43 -0.92 4.20 -9.10
N SER A 44 -0.43 3.94 -7.88
CA SER A 44 -1.20 4.19 -6.66
C SER A 44 -1.49 5.68 -6.49
N LEU A 45 -0.52 6.56 -6.74
CA LEU A 45 -0.77 8.01 -6.68
C LEU A 45 -1.72 8.49 -7.77
N GLU A 46 -1.57 7.97 -8.99
CA GLU A 46 -2.28 8.46 -10.17
C GLU A 46 -3.75 8.03 -10.21
N LEU A 47 -4.03 6.78 -9.81
CA LEU A 47 -5.35 6.15 -10.03
C LEU A 47 -5.94 5.50 -8.78
N TYR A 48 -5.21 5.42 -7.67
CA TYR A 48 -5.61 4.58 -6.53
C TYR A 48 -5.11 5.10 -5.17
N ASN A 49 -5.20 6.40 -4.95
CA ASN A 49 -4.55 7.04 -3.80
C ASN A 49 -5.05 6.44 -2.46
N PRO A 50 -4.15 6.01 -1.57
CA PRO A 50 -4.53 5.30 -0.35
C PRO A 50 -5.06 6.21 0.77
N TRP A 51 -4.97 7.53 0.61
CA TRP A 51 -5.38 8.49 1.63
C TRP A 51 -6.86 8.88 1.51
N PRO A 52 -7.68 8.73 2.57
CA PRO A 52 -9.09 9.10 2.55
C PRO A 52 -9.29 10.58 2.19
N GLY A 53 -10.16 10.84 1.20
CA GLY A 53 -10.49 12.21 0.76
C GLY A 53 -9.53 12.83 -0.27
N VAL A 54 -8.41 12.19 -0.63
CA VAL A 54 -7.57 12.68 -1.73
C VAL A 54 -8.17 12.37 -3.11
N MET A 55 -8.79 11.19 -3.26
CA MET A 55 -9.48 10.78 -4.49
C MET A 55 -10.85 10.18 -4.15
N GLU A 56 -11.93 10.71 -4.72
CA GLU A 56 -13.31 10.37 -4.31
C GLU A 56 -13.76 8.96 -4.72
N THR A 57 -13.27 8.44 -5.84
CA THR A 57 -13.80 7.22 -6.47
C THR A 57 -13.14 5.93 -5.99
N VAL A 58 -12.07 6.03 -5.20
CA VAL A 58 -11.25 4.88 -4.75
C VAL A 58 -11.70 4.34 -3.40
N PRO A 59 -11.32 3.10 -3.03
CA PRO A 59 -11.71 2.50 -1.75
C PRO A 59 -11.36 3.33 -0.52
N ALA A 60 -10.22 4.04 -0.50
CA ALA A 60 -9.82 4.88 0.63
C ALA A 60 -10.88 5.91 1.04
N SER A 61 -11.71 6.39 0.10
CA SER A 61 -12.78 7.36 0.36
C SER A 61 -14.13 6.72 0.76
N ARG A 62 -14.15 5.39 0.95
CA ARG A 62 -15.31 4.62 1.43
C ARG A 62 -14.88 3.55 2.43
N ASP A 63 -14.08 3.95 3.41
CA ASP A 63 -13.55 3.10 4.48
C ASP A 63 -12.86 1.81 3.99
N TYR A 64 -12.23 1.90 2.82
CA TYR A 64 -11.56 0.79 2.14
C TYR A 64 -12.49 -0.37 1.78
N ALA A 65 -13.79 -0.11 1.63
CA ALA A 65 -14.77 -1.11 1.23
C ALA A 65 -14.67 -1.48 -0.27
N GLY A 66 -14.83 -2.78 -0.55
CA GLY A 66 -14.75 -3.34 -1.90
C GLY A 66 -13.32 -3.39 -2.42
N GLY A 67 -13.14 -3.18 -3.73
CA GLY A 67 -11.81 -3.15 -4.35
C GLY A 67 -11.12 -4.51 -4.39
N PHE A 68 -9.81 -4.52 -4.21
CA PHE A 68 -8.98 -5.72 -4.22
C PHE A 68 -8.51 -6.05 -2.80
N ALA A 69 -9.08 -7.12 -2.22
CA ALA A 69 -8.92 -7.41 -0.80
C ALA A 69 -7.45 -7.67 -0.37
N VAL A 70 -7.09 -7.26 0.85
CA VAL A 70 -5.80 -7.54 1.51
C VAL A 70 -5.46 -9.04 1.47
N ASN A 71 -6.43 -9.91 1.73
CA ASN A 71 -6.23 -11.37 1.66
C ASN A 71 -5.84 -11.86 0.26
N LEU A 72 -6.38 -11.23 -0.80
CA LEU A 72 -6.03 -11.56 -2.17
C LEU A 72 -4.63 -11.02 -2.53
N MET A 73 -4.28 -9.81 -2.09
CA MET A 73 -2.92 -9.28 -2.24
C MET A 73 -1.89 -10.18 -1.53
N ASN A 74 -2.18 -10.62 -0.30
CA ASN A 74 -1.31 -11.51 0.45
C ASN A 74 -1.15 -12.89 -0.21
N LYS A 75 -2.24 -13.42 -0.82
CA LYS A 75 -2.18 -14.62 -1.64
C LYS A 75 -1.24 -14.43 -2.84
N ASP A 76 -1.36 -13.33 -3.59
CA ASP A 76 -0.51 -13.07 -4.75
C ASP A 76 0.95 -12.87 -4.38
N LEU A 77 1.23 -12.22 -3.25
CA LEU A 77 2.57 -12.07 -2.70
C LEU A 77 3.16 -13.42 -2.26
N THR A 78 2.34 -14.30 -1.69
CA THR A 78 2.77 -15.67 -1.35
C THR A 78 3.18 -16.44 -2.62
N LEU A 79 2.41 -16.32 -3.70
CA LEU A 79 2.79 -16.90 -5.00
C LEU A 79 4.10 -16.29 -5.54
N ALA A 80 4.26 -14.97 -5.43
CA ALA A 80 5.50 -14.29 -5.84
C ALA A 80 6.73 -14.77 -5.05
N MET A 81 6.59 -14.99 -3.73
CA MET A 81 7.69 -15.52 -2.90
C MET A 81 8.03 -16.96 -3.25
N ALA A 82 7.03 -17.80 -3.51
CA ALA A 82 7.25 -19.17 -3.96
C ALA A 82 7.99 -19.21 -5.30
N THR A 83 7.62 -18.36 -6.26
CA THR A 83 8.32 -18.25 -7.54
C THR A 83 9.75 -17.74 -7.37
N ALA A 84 9.96 -16.72 -6.53
CA ALA A 84 11.30 -16.20 -6.26
C ALA A 84 12.23 -17.26 -5.66
N LEU A 85 11.70 -18.12 -4.77
CA LEU A 85 12.45 -19.25 -4.22
C LEU A 85 12.83 -20.26 -5.31
N GLN A 86 11.90 -20.63 -6.19
CA GLN A 86 12.15 -21.59 -7.27
C GLN A 86 13.20 -21.09 -8.27
N SER A 87 13.22 -19.78 -8.56
CA SER A 87 14.16 -19.17 -9.51
C SER A 87 15.43 -18.62 -8.86
N ALA A 88 15.62 -18.79 -7.55
CA ALA A 88 16.69 -18.16 -6.76
C ALA A 88 16.78 -16.62 -6.95
N SER A 89 15.64 -15.96 -7.20
CA SER A 89 15.56 -14.51 -7.38
C SER A 89 15.55 -13.79 -6.03
N ARG A 90 16.27 -12.68 -5.93
CA ARG A 90 16.27 -11.83 -4.72
C ARG A 90 15.16 -10.78 -4.83
N THR A 91 14.17 -10.86 -3.95
CA THR A 91 13.00 -9.96 -3.93
C THR A 91 12.78 -9.31 -2.56
N PRO A 92 13.78 -8.62 -1.98
CA PRO A 92 13.72 -8.13 -0.59
C PRO A 92 12.52 -7.21 -0.33
N MET A 93 12.21 -6.29 -1.26
CA MET A 93 11.05 -5.40 -1.13
C MET A 93 9.73 -6.18 -1.19
N GLY A 94 9.65 -7.21 -2.05
CA GLY A 94 8.47 -8.08 -2.13
C GLY A 94 8.28 -8.92 -0.87
N ALA A 95 9.37 -9.40 -0.27
CA ALA A 95 9.34 -10.13 0.99
C ALA A 95 8.87 -9.25 2.15
N LEU A 96 9.35 -8.01 2.23
CA LEU A 96 8.87 -7.04 3.22
C LEU A 96 7.40 -6.71 2.99
N ALA A 97 6.99 -6.45 1.75
CA ALA A 97 5.59 -6.21 1.40
C ALA A 97 4.68 -7.38 1.82
N LYS A 98 5.11 -8.63 1.57
CA LYS A 98 4.39 -9.83 2.01
C LYS A 98 4.20 -9.86 3.53
N ASN A 99 5.23 -9.48 4.29
CA ASN A 99 5.15 -9.47 5.74
C ASN A 99 4.20 -8.38 6.25
N LEU A 100 4.27 -7.16 5.68
CA LEU A 100 3.38 -6.05 6.05
C LEU A 100 1.92 -6.36 5.77
N TYR A 101 1.59 -6.89 4.58
CA TYR A 101 0.22 -7.34 4.29
C TYR A 101 -0.22 -8.52 5.15
N GLY A 102 0.70 -9.40 5.56
CA GLY A 102 0.43 -10.47 6.51
C GLY A 102 0.04 -9.96 7.89
N VAL A 103 0.78 -8.98 8.42
CA VAL A 103 0.49 -8.31 9.70
C VAL A 103 -0.83 -7.54 9.62
N HIS A 104 -1.03 -6.75 8.57
CA HIS A 104 -2.26 -5.97 8.39
C HIS A 104 -3.49 -6.86 8.28
N GLY A 105 -3.38 -7.98 7.54
CA GLY A 105 -4.45 -8.97 7.45
C GLY A 105 -4.77 -9.64 8.80
N SER A 106 -3.75 -9.96 9.62
CA SER A 106 -3.96 -10.57 10.94
C SER A 106 -4.57 -9.63 11.97
N GLN A 107 -4.51 -8.31 11.75
CA GLN A 107 -5.21 -7.28 12.52
C GLN A 107 -6.72 -7.16 12.17
N GLY A 108 -7.26 -8.08 11.37
CA GLY A 108 -8.69 -8.10 11.00
C GLY A 108 -9.03 -7.32 9.73
N ASN A 109 -8.04 -6.75 9.03
CA ASN A 109 -8.25 -5.96 7.81
C ASN A 109 -8.28 -6.81 6.53
N GLY A 110 -8.32 -8.14 6.62
CA GLY A 110 -8.16 -9.04 5.48
C GLY A 110 -9.20 -8.89 4.35
N SER A 111 -10.42 -8.42 4.67
CA SER A 111 -11.50 -8.18 3.70
C SER A 111 -11.51 -6.77 3.11
N LEU A 112 -10.76 -5.83 3.70
CA LEU A 112 -10.65 -4.47 3.19
C LEU A 112 -9.80 -4.44 1.92
N ASP A 113 -9.96 -3.40 1.12
CA ASP A 113 -9.10 -3.13 -0.02
C ASP A 113 -7.62 -3.03 0.41
N PHE A 114 -6.70 -3.49 -0.45
CA PHE A 114 -5.27 -3.51 -0.16
C PHE A 114 -4.68 -2.13 0.15
N SER A 115 -5.26 -1.03 -0.36
CA SER A 115 -4.85 0.33 0.02
C SER A 115 -5.10 0.65 1.50
N SER A 116 -5.91 -0.15 2.21
CA SER A 116 -6.10 -0.02 3.67
C SER A 116 -4.83 -0.23 4.48
N ILE A 117 -3.76 -0.74 3.86
CA ILE A 117 -2.43 -0.81 4.48
C ILE A 117 -1.93 0.56 4.98
N GLN A 118 -2.51 1.67 4.48
CA GLN A 118 -2.33 3.01 5.03
C GLN A 118 -2.52 3.07 6.55
N ARG A 119 -3.50 2.34 7.10
CA ARG A 119 -3.80 2.30 8.54
C ARG A 119 -2.62 1.84 9.39
N LEU A 120 -1.78 0.96 8.83
CA LEU A 120 -0.58 0.47 9.50
C LEU A 120 0.40 1.60 9.86
N PHE A 121 0.40 2.69 9.09
CA PHE A 121 1.27 3.85 9.30
C PHE A 121 0.61 4.95 10.12
N SER A 122 -0.72 5.02 10.11
CA SER A 122 -1.49 6.02 10.84
C SER A 122 -1.55 5.76 12.35
N ASP A 123 -1.50 4.49 12.76
CA ASP A 123 -1.55 4.08 14.16
C ASP A 123 -0.18 4.26 14.84
N LYS A 124 0.05 5.45 15.42
CA LYS A 124 1.22 5.68 16.27
C LYS A 124 0.98 5.14 17.69
N PRO A 125 1.95 4.44 18.30
CA PRO A 125 1.97 4.31 19.75
C PRO A 125 1.98 5.72 20.36
N ALA A 126 1.19 5.96 21.40
CA ALA A 126 1.29 7.20 22.16
C ALA A 126 2.75 7.41 22.61
N GLN A 127 3.30 8.60 22.33
CA GLN A 127 4.61 9.03 22.85
C GLN A 127 4.52 9.32 24.34
#